data_AF-A0AAW4XQ76-F1
#
_entry.id   AF-A0AAW4XQ76-F1
#
_cell.length_a   1.000
_cell.length_b   1.000
_cell.length_c   1.000
_cell.angle_alpha   90.00
_cell.angle_beta   90.00
_cell.angle_gamma   90.00
#
_symmetry.space_group_name_H-M   'P 1'
#
loop_
_entity.id
_entity.type
_entity.pdbx_description
1 polymer ?
#
loop_
_entity_poly.entity_id
_entity_poly.type
_entity_poly.pdbx_seq_one_letter_code
_entity_poly.pdbx_strand_id
1 'polypeptide(L)' 'GVSIDGTREVLGTAVGDSESYEFWREFLTSLKARGLSGVHLVISDAHSGLKAAVMQQFAGSSWQRCRVHFMRNIRAAVA' A
#
# COMPACT_ATOMS: atom_id res chain seq x y z
N GLY A 1 -4.03 2.90 8.26
CA GLY A 1 -3.02 3.93 8.40
C GLY A 1 -2.50 3.95 9.82
N VAL A 2 -1.38 4.62 10.01
CA VAL A 2 -0.89 5.04 11.33
C VAL A 2 -0.74 6.55 11.25
N SER A 3 -1.46 7.29 12.07
CA SER A 3 -1.38 8.75 12.15
C SER A 3 -0.14 9.20 12.95
N ILE A 4 0.13 10.51 12.94
CA ILE A 4 1.33 11.09 13.59
C ILE A 4 1.35 10.89 15.11
N ASP A 5 0.19 10.76 15.74
CA ASP A 5 0.00 10.45 17.16
C ASP A 5 0.08 8.93 17.47
N GLY A 6 0.28 8.10 16.44
CA GLY A 6 0.38 6.64 16.56
C GLY A 6 -0.95 5.89 16.49
N THR A 7 -2.09 6.58 16.32
CA THR A 7 -3.39 5.93 16.21
C THR A 7 -3.47 5.06 14.94
N ARG A 8 -4.01 3.85 15.09
CA ARG A 8 -4.14 2.87 13.99
C ARG A 8 -5.58 2.76 13.56
N GLU A 9 -5.80 2.84 12.25
CA GLU A 9 -7.13 2.75 11.67
C GLU A 9 -7.13 2.04 10.31
N VAL A 10 -8.24 1.40 9.95
CA VAL A 10 -8.45 0.89 8.59
C VAL A 10 -8.95 2.04 7.73
N LEU A 11 -8.15 2.45 6.74
CA LEU A 11 -8.48 3.62 5.91
C LEU A 11 -9.47 3.29 4.78
N GLY A 12 -9.57 2.03 4.37
CA GLY A 12 -10.47 1.60 3.30
C GLY A 12 -10.29 0.13 2.96
N THR A 13 -11.29 -0.39 2.26
CA THR A 13 -11.29 -1.71 1.63
C THR A 13 -11.90 -1.58 0.24
N ALA A 14 -11.46 -2.42 -0.69
CA ALA A 14 -12.01 -2.49 -2.04
C ALA A 14 -11.89 -3.94 -2.53
N VAL A 15 -12.87 -4.36 -3.34
CA VAL A 15 -12.84 -5.64 -4.04
C VAL A 15 -12.62 -5.33 -5.52
N GLY A 16 -11.69 -6.04 -6.15
CA GLY A 16 -11.41 -5.92 -7.58
C GLY A 16 -11.03 -7.27 -8.16
N ASP A 17 -11.18 -7.40 -9.48
CA ASP A 17 -10.98 -8.66 -10.20
C ASP A 17 -9.50 -9.08 -10.27
N SER A 18 -8.58 -8.12 -10.13
CA SER A 18 -7.13 -8.38 -10.10
C SER A 18 -6.38 -7.30 -9.33
N GLU A 19 -5.17 -7.60 -8.88
CA GLU A 19 -4.26 -6.67 -8.23
C GLU A 19 -3.54 -5.73 -9.25
N SER A 20 -4.22 -5.30 -10.30
CA SER A 20 -3.65 -4.47 -11.37
C SER A 20 -3.21 -3.10 -10.88
N TYR A 21 -2.33 -2.45 -11.68
CA TYR A 21 -1.94 -1.07 -11.41
C TYR A 21 -3.14 -0.12 -11.40
N GLU A 22 -4.09 -0.30 -12.32
CA GLU A 22 -5.30 0.52 -12.44
C GLU A 22 -6.16 0.41 -11.17
N PHE A 23 -6.38 -0.81 -10.69
CA PHE A 23 -7.13 -1.05 -9.45
C PHE A 23 -6.48 -0.34 -8.26
N TRP A 24 -5.17 -0.52 -8.07
CA TRP A 24 -4.46 0.13 -6.98
C TRP A 24 -4.42 1.65 -7.12
N ARG A 25 -4.25 2.17 -8.34
CA ARG A 25 -4.30 3.61 -8.61
C ARG A 25 -5.65 4.17 -8.17
N GLU A 26 -6.76 3.56 -8.57
CA GLU A 26 -8.11 4.00 -8.23
C GLU A 26 -8.37 3.92 -6.73
N PHE A 27 -7.98 2.81 -6.08
CA PHE A 27 -8.09 2.68 -4.64
C PHE A 27 -7.33 3.79 -3.90
N LEU A 28 -6.07 4.05 -4.28
CA LEU A 28 -5.26 5.10 -3.66
C LEU A 28 -5.78 6.50 -3.95
N THR A 29 -6.28 6.76 -5.17
CA THR A 29 -6.97 8.01 -5.50
C THR A 29 -8.22 8.21 -4.65
N SER A 30 -9.00 7.15 -4.37
CA SER A 30 -10.19 7.22 -3.51
C SER A 30 -9.83 7.61 -2.06
N LEU A 31 -8.67 7.19 -1.55
CA LEU A 31 -8.19 7.58 -0.23
C LEU A 31 -7.87 9.08 -0.20
N LYS A 32 -7.18 9.58 -1.22
CA LYS A 32 -6.86 11.01 -1.35
C LYS A 32 -8.11 11.87 -1.48
N ALA A 33 -9.10 11.43 -2.26
CA ALA A 33 -10.38 12.11 -2.40
C ALA A 33 -11.15 12.24 -1.08
N ARG A 34 -10.94 11.30 -0.14
CA ARG A 34 -11.49 11.35 1.23
C ARG A 34 -10.63 12.15 2.22
N GLY A 35 -9.57 12.80 1.76
CA GLY A 35 -8.73 13.68 2.57
C GLY A 35 -7.40 13.08 3.03
N LEU A 36 -7.06 11.84 2.62
CA LEU A 36 -5.74 11.29 2.96
C LEU A 36 -4.64 12.15 2.31
N SER A 37 -3.78 12.70 3.15
CA SER A 37 -2.67 13.57 2.77
C SER A 37 -1.49 13.35 3.72
N GLY A 38 -0.31 13.90 3.38
CA GLY A 38 0.87 13.79 4.23
C GLY A 38 1.39 12.36 4.42
N VAL A 39 1.20 11.48 3.44
CA VAL A 39 1.72 10.11 3.51
C VAL A 39 3.26 10.17 3.49
N HIS A 40 3.92 9.70 4.53
CA HIS A 40 5.38 9.67 4.60
C HIS A 40 5.97 8.33 4.17
N LEU A 41 5.28 7.23 4.47
CA LEU A 41 5.73 5.88 4.23
C LEU A 41 4.56 4.98 3.83
N VAL A 42 4.75 4.22 2.76
CA VAL A 42 3.86 3.13 2.38
C VAL A 42 4.58 1.80 2.54
N ILE A 43 3.96 0.90 3.30
CA ILE A 43 4.44 -0.48 3.48
C ILE A 43 3.42 -1.42 2.84
N SER A 44 3.85 -2.16 1.83
CA SER A 44 3.02 -3.16 1.14
C SER A 44 3.83 -4.42 0.85
N ASP A 45 3.21 -5.47 0.33
CA ASP A 45 4.00 -6.50 -0.35
C ASP A 45 4.71 -5.94 -1.60
N ALA A 46 5.44 -6.78 -2.32
CA ALA A 46 6.19 -6.37 -3.50
C ALA A 46 5.37 -6.47 -4.81
N HIS A 47 4.03 -6.40 -4.75
CA HIS A 47 3.21 -6.45 -5.96
C HIS A 47 3.54 -5.26 -6.88
N SER A 48 3.86 -5.55 -8.15
CA SER A 48 4.39 -4.55 -9.09
C SER A 48 3.38 -3.44 -9.39
N GLY A 49 2.11 -3.80 -9.58
CA GLY A 49 1.02 -2.85 -9.82
C GLY A 49 0.80 -1.89 -8.66
N LEU A 50 0.82 -2.41 -7.42
CA LEU A 50 0.67 -1.59 -6.21
C LEU A 50 1.88 -0.67 -6.03
N LYS A 51 3.10 -1.19 -6.20
CA LYS A 51 4.31 -0.37 -6.10
C LYS A 51 4.28 0.79 -7.11
N ALA A 52 3.92 0.51 -8.37
CA ALA A 52 3.79 1.55 -9.39
C ALA A 52 2.71 2.59 -9.03
N ALA A 53 1.55 2.15 -8.55
CA ALA A 53 0.47 3.04 -8.14
C ALA A 53 0.87 3.92 -6.94
N VAL A 54 1.57 3.37 -5.94
CA VAL A 54 2.09 4.11 -4.79
C VAL A 54 3.06 5.21 -5.23
N MET A 55 4.03 4.88 -6.09
CA MET A 55 5.03 5.84 -6.57
C MET A 55 4.39 7.01 -7.32
N GLN A 56 3.27 6.77 -8.00
CA GLN A 56 2.52 7.81 -8.71
C GLN A 56 1.61 8.62 -7.77
N GLN A 57 0.84 7.96 -6.91
CA GLN A 57 -0.21 8.63 -6.13
C GLN A 57 0.34 9.37 -4.90
N PHE A 58 1.46 8.90 -4.35
CA PHE A 58 2.10 9.46 -3.17
C PHE A 58 3.54 9.89 -3.47
N ALA A 59 3.70 10.78 -4.45
CA ALA A 59 5.00 11.36 -4.76
C ALA A 59 5.61 12.03 -3.50
N GLY A 60 6.87 11.70 -3.22
CA GLY A 60 7.59 12.16 -2.02
C GLY A 60 7.49 11.21 -0.81
N SER A 61 6.59 10.23 -0.83
CA SER A 61 6.58 9.17 0.18
C SER A 61 7.68 8.14 -0.08
N SER A 62 8.23 7.57 0.99
CA SER A 62 9.05 6.37 0.90
C SER A 62 8.19 5.13 0.70
N TRP A 63 8.72 4.11 0.02
CA TRP A 63 8.11 2.79 -0.07
C TRP A 63 9.02 1.73 0.57
N GLN A 64 8.42 0.84 1.36
CA GLN A 64 9.12 -0.29 1.97
C GLN A 64 8.35 -1.59 1.72
N ARG A 65 9.06 -2.66 1.37
CA ARG A 65 8.47 -4.01 1.37
C ARG A 65 8.11 -4.43 2.80
N CYS A 66 6.93 -5.01 2.95
CA CYS A 66 6.46 -5.55 4.21
C CYS A 66 7.32 -6.75 4.63
N ARG A 67 7.97 -6.62 5.80
CA ARG A 67 8.82 -7.68 6.36
C ARG A 67 8.04 -8.96 6.68
N VAL A 68 6.78 -8.83 7.11
CA VAL A 68 5.92 -9.99 7.41
C VAL A 68 5.63 -10.80 6.15
N HIS A 69 5.19 -10.15 5.07
CA HIS A 69 5.00 -10.82 3.77
C HIS A 69 6.32 -11.39 3.25
N PHE A 70 7.43 -10.65 3.37
CA PHE A 70 8.73 -11.15 2.94
C PHE A 70 9.15 -12.45 3.66
N MET A 71 9.02 -12.50 4.99
CA MET A 71 9.34 -13.71 5.76
C MET A 71 8.41 -14.88 5.43
N ARG A 72 7.12 -14.62 5.17
CA ARG A 72 6.18 -15.65 4.70
C ARG A 72 6.58 -16.18 3.33
N ASN A 73 6.97 -15.31 2.40
CA ASN A 73 7.44 -15.72 1.08
C ASN A 73 8.71 -16.58 1.18
N ILE A 74 9.68 -16.18 2.03
CA ILE A 74 10.88 -17.00 2.26
C ILE A 74 10.49 -18.36 2.80
N ARG A 75 9.67 -18.40 3.86
CA ARG A 75 9.24 -19.66 4.49
C ARG A 75 8.54 -20.58 3.48
N ALA A 76 7.67 -20.05 2.63
CA ALA A 76 6.97 -20.83 1.62
C ALA A 76 7.89 -21.36 0.50
N ALA A 77 9.02 -20.70 0.25
CA ALA A 77 9.96 -21.11 -0.79
C ALA A 77 10.96 -22.20 -0.32
N VAL A 78 11.13 -22.37 1.00
CA VAL A 78 12.13 -23.30 1.59
C VAL A 78 11.50 -24.42 2.43
N ALA A 79 10.19 -24.38 2.64
CA ALA A 79 9.41 -25.45 3.27
C ALA A 79 8.86 -26.38 2.18
#